data_AF-A0A7J4K7J1-F1
#
_entry.id   AF-A0A7J4K7J1-F1
#
_cell.length_a   1.000
_cell.length_b   1.000
_cell.length_c   1.000
_cell.angle_alpha   90.00
_cell.angle_beta   90.00
_cell.angle_gamma   90.00
#
_symmetry.space_group_name_H-M   'P 1'
#
loop_
_entity.id
_entity.type
_entity.pdbx_description
1 polymer ?
#
loop_
_entity_poly.entity_id
_entity_poly.type
_entity_poly.pdbx_seq_one_letter_code
_entity_poly.pdbx_strand_id
1 'polypeptide(L)'
;MKIPDHLIKDYIKLGRIKISPKFDEKDLRPVGLRVHLGDEILFYEPNQVIDLSSNKFPKYTKVNISKKSFELKPGQFILGHTKERITTDKNILCELDGRSSIARLGLSVHVSAKILDGTFEGNHSGVLEIYNHSNVTYLLKAGIPIGCVTFELLLDKVSGKSKINYKIINKLVSAEGYK
;
A
#
# COMPACT_ATOMS: atom_id res chain seq x y z
N MET A 1 -10.18 -16.68 6.33
CA MET A 1 -10.71 -17.27 5.06
C MET A 1 -10.73 -16.17 4.01
N LYS A 2 -10.13 -16.40 2.83
CA LYS A 2 -10.05 -15.43 1.73
C LYS A 2 -11.41 -15.19 1.08
N ILE A 3 -11.70 -13.94 0.74
CA ILE A 3 -12.93 -13.53 0.06
C ILE A 3 -12.70 -13.59 -1.47
N PRO A 4 -13.43 -14.44 -2.21
CA PRO A 4 -13.33 -14.54 -3.67
C PRO A 4 -13.99 -13.37 -4.39
N ASP A 5 -13.65 -13.19 -5.66
CA ASP A 5 -14.11 -12.13 -6.56
C ASP A 5 -15.60 -11.77 -6.49
N HIS A 6 -16.51 -12.73 -6.61
CA HIS A 6 -17.96 -12.49 -6.59
C HIS A 6 -18.42 -11.93 -5.24
N LEU A 7 -17.87 -12.43 -4.13
CA LEU A 7 -18.14 -11.88 -2.80
C LEU A 7 -17.49 -10.51 -2.58
N ILE A 8 -16.32 -10.25 -3.18
CA ILE A 8 -15.73 -8.90 -3.18
C ILE A 8 -16.73 -7.92 -3.85
N LYS A 9 -17.29 -8.27 -5.00
CA LYS A 9 -18.31 -7.43 -5.68
C LYS A 9 -19.52 -7.19 -4.80
N ASP A 10 -20.04 -8.24 -4.17
CA ASP A 10 -21.23 -8.12 -3.31
C ASP A 10 -20.95 -7.28 -2.06
N TYR A 11 -19.78 -7.45 -1.44
CA TYR A 11 -19.38 -6.63 -0.29
C TYR A 11 -19.16 -5.17 -0.66
N ILE A 12 -18.73 -4.89 -1.90
CA ILE A 12 -18.65 -3.52 -2.41
C ILE A 12 -20.04 -2.92 -2.61
N LYS A 13 -20.98 -3.66 -3.22
CA LYS A 13 -22.38 -3.21 -3.39
C LYS A 13 -23.06 -2.93 -2.06
N LEU A 14 -22.80 -3.78 -1.05
CA LEU A 14 -23.32 -3.64 0.30
C LEU A 14 -22.59 -2.57 1.13
N GLY A 15 -21.52 -1.96 0.61
CA GLY A 15 -20.74 -0.93 1.29
C GLY A 15 -19.84 -1.43 2.41
N ARG A 16 -19.68 -2.76 2.55
CA ARG A 16 -18.80 -3.42 3.53
C ARG A 16 -17.33 -3.33 3.14
N ILE A 17 -17.06 -3.19 1.84
CA ILE A 17 -15.76 -2.81 1.28
C ILE A 17 -15.99 -1.56 0.44
N LYS A 18 -15.24 -0.49 0.68
CA LYS A 18 -15.30 0.74 -0.11
C LYS A 18 -13.93 0.99 -0.70
N ILE A 19 -13.89 1.30 -1.99
CA ILE A 19 -12.66 1.59 -2.72
C ILE A 19 -12.83 2.93 -3.42
N SER A 20 -11.88 3.84 -3.22
CA SER A 20 -11.89 5.18 -3.80
C SER A 20 -10.51 5.50 -4.40
N PRO A 21 -10.41 5.88 -5.69
CA PRO A 21 -11.50 6.01 -6.66
C PRO A 21 -12.14 4.66 -6.99
N LYS A 22 -13.29 4.68 -7.68
CA LYS A 22 -13.94 3.44 -8.14
C LYS A 22 -12.95 2.63 -8.98
N PHE A 23 -12.80 1.35 -8.65
CA PHE A 23 -11.95 0.43 -9.38
C PHE A 23 -12.55 0.08 -10.75
N ASP A 24 -11.69 -0.35 -11.69
CA ASP A 24 -12.10 -0.90 -12.99
C ASP A 24 -12.33 -2.40 -12.84
N GLU A 25 -13.42 -2.95 -13.40
CA GLU A 25 -13.75 -4.38 -13.33
C GLU A 25 -12.60 -5.28 -13.81
N LYS A 26 -11.75 -4.80 -14.73
CA LYS A 26 -10.56 -5.54 -15.20
C LYS A 26 -9.49 -5.77 -14.13
N ASP A 27 -9.55 -5.01 -13.04
CA ASP A 27 -8.62 -5.08 -11.92
C ASP A 27 -9.09 -6.05 -10.84
N LEU A 28 -10.33 -6.53 -10.92
CA LEU A 28 -10.78 -7.62 -10.07
C LEU A 28 -10.04 -8.91 -10.43
N ARG A 29 -9.61 -9.63 -9.41
CA ARG A 29 -8.88 -10.91 -9.50
C ARG A 29 -9.73 -11.99 -8.86
N PRO A 30 -9.54 -13.28 -9.22
CA PRO A 30 -10.26 -14.39 -8.59
C PRO A 30 -10.22 -14.33 -7.05
N VAL A 31 -9.08 -13.90 -6.51
CA VAL A 31 -8.92 -13.55 -5.11
C VAL A 31 -8.22 -12.20 -5.03
N GLY A 32 -8.97 -11.16 -4.66
CA GLY A 32 -8.46 -9.82 -4.44
C GLY A 32 -8.71 -8.83 -5.57
N LEU A 33 -8.05 -7.68 -5.48
CA LEU A 33 -8.18 -6.54 -6.38
C LEU A 33 -6.79 -5.98 -6.69
N ARG A 34 -6.49 -5.73 -7.96
CA ARG A 34 -5.26 -5.04 -8.35
C ARG A 34 -5.30 -3.58 -7.90
N VAL A 35 -4.18 -3.10 -7.37
CA VAL A 35 -3.99 -1.70 -6.95
C VAL A 35 -2.87 -1.04 -7.74
N HIS A 36 -2.94 0.29 -7.83
CA HIS A 36 -2.07 1.11 -8.66
C HIS A 36 -1.17 1.99 -7.81
N LEU A 37 -0.02 2.35 -8.35
CA LEU A 37 0.91 3.28 -7.71
C LEU A 37 0.28 4.67 -7.64
N GLY A 38 0.35 5.29 -6.46
CA GLY A 38 0.02 6.69 -6.23
C GLY A 38 1.00 7.65 -6.91
N ASP A 39 0.89 8.93 -6.59
CA ASP A 39 1.69 9.98 -7.21
C ASP A 39 2.75 10.59 -6.28
N GLU A 40 2.83 10.15 -5.02
CA GLU A 40 3.89 10.52 -4.10
C GLU A 40 4.89 9.37 -3.89
N ILE A 41 6.18 9.72 -3.87
CA ILE A 41 7.29 8.84 -3.49
C ILE A 41 8.12 9.52 -2.41
N LEU A 42 8.59 8.74 -1.42
CA LEU A 42 9.60 9.16 -0.46
C LEU A 42 10.87 8.33 -0.61
N PHE A 43 12.03 8.94 -0.38
CA PHE A 43 13.27 8.22 -0.16
C PHE A 43 14.07 8.88 0.96
N TYR A 44 14.74 8.06 1.77
CA TYR A 44 15.55 8.54 2.87
C TYR A 44 16.81 9.24 2.34
N GLU A 45 17.19 10.33 2.99
CA GLU A 45 18.45 11.01 2.70
C GLU A 45 19.64 10.09 3.11
N PRO A 46 20.73 10.06 2.33
CA PRO A 46 21.86 9.17 2.62
C PRO A 46 22.63 9.59 3.88
N ASN A 47 23.49 8.69 4.38
CA ASN A 47 24.45 8.94 5.47
C ASN A 47 23.81 9.35 6.81
N GLN A 48 22.62 8.81 7.10
CA GLN A 48 21.95 8.99 8.39
C GLN A 48 22.17 7.77 9.30
N VAL A 49 22.33 8.02 10.59
CA VAL A 49 22.35 6.99 11.64
C VAL A 49 21.14 7.21 12.55
N ILE A 50 20.30 6.19 12.69
CA ILE A 50 19.07 6.25 13.48
C ILE A 50 19.15 5.21 14.60
N ASP A 51 18.96 5.68 15.83
CA ASP A 51 18.76 4.82 17.00
C ASP A 51 17.29 4.42 17.07
N LEU A 52 17.00 3.14 16.85
CA LEU A 52 15.65 2.57 16.88
C LEU A 52 15.01 2.60 18.27
N SER A 53 15.80 2.75 19.34
CA SER A 53 15.27 2.95 20.70
C SER A 53 14.78 4.39 20.93
N SER A 54 15.12 5.31 20.04
CA SER A 54 14.71 6.71 20.12
C SER A 54 13.38 6.99 19.41
N ASN A 55 12.82 8.18 19.61
CA ASN A 55 11.67 8.71 18.85
C ASN A 55 12.07 9.49 17.60
N LYS A 56 13.29 9.32 17.10
CA LYS A 56 13.77 9.97 15.86
C LYS A 56 13.56 9.06 14.65
N PHE A 57 13.25 9.68 13.52
CA PHE A 57 13.08 9.00 12.23
C PHE A 57 14.04 9.59 11.20
N PRO A 58 14.45 8.80 10.19
CA PRO A 58 15.31 9.33 9.13
C PRO A 58 14.59 10.42 8.34
N LYS A 59 15.33 11.48 7.99
CA LYS A 59 14.88 12.50 7.06
C LYS A 59 14.68 11.89 5.69
N TYR A 60 13.71 12.41 4.95
CA TYR A 60 13.39 11.96 3.61
C TYR A 60 13.09 13.15 2.70
N THR A 61 13.29 12.91 1.41
CA THR A 61 12.79 13.79 0.35
C THR A 61 11.51 13.21 -0.23
N LYS A 62 10.51 14.08 -0.44
CA LYS A 62 9.26 13.75 -1.11
C LYS A 62 9.29 14.21 -2.56
N VAL A 63 8.87 13.35 -3.48
CA VAL A 63 8.75 13.67 -4.92
C VAL A 63 7.33 13.36 -5.40
N ASN A 64 6.73 14.30 -6.13
CA ASN A 64 5.51 14.05 -6.86
C ASN A 64 5.81 13.59 -8.31
N ILE A 65 5.18 12.50 -8.72
CA ILE A 65 5.34 11.82 -10.01
C ILE A 65 4.07 11.85 -10.87
N SER A 66 3.14 12.76 -10.58
CA SER A 66 1.88 12.90 -11.33
C SER A 66 2.08 13.22 -12.82
N LYS A 67 3.18 13.92 -13.17
CA LYS A 67 3.49 14.36 -14.54
C LYS A 67 4.83 13.83 -15.08
N LYS A 68 5.59 13.07 -14.28
CA LYS A 68 6.92 12.58 -14.65
C LYS A 68 7.17 11.19 -14.08
N SER A 69 8.07 10.45 -14.69
CA SER A 69 8.49 9.14 -14.16
C SER A 69 9.55 9.33 -13.07
N PHE A 70 9.64 8.36 -12.16
CA PHE A 70 10.75 8.21 -11.23
C PHE A 70 11.61 7.02 -11.65
N GLU A 71 12.92 7.23 -11.75
CA GLU A 71 13.88 6.16 -12.01
C GLU A 71 14.22 5.43 -10.72
N LEU A 72 13.75 4.19 -10.59
CA LEU A 72 14.13 3.30 -9.50
C LEU A 72 15.35 2.48 -9.91
N LYS A 73 16.51 2.89 -9.42
CA LYS A 73 17.80 2.28 -9.75
C LYS A 73 18.01 0.94 -9.01
N PRO A 74 18.90 0.07 -9.49
CA PRO A 74 19.35 -1.11 -8.75
C PRO A 74 19.73 -0.79 -7.30
N GLY A 75 19.28 -1.60 -6.35
CA GLY A 75 19.56 -1.46 -4.92
C GLY A 75 18.84 -0.30 -4.22
N GLN A 76 17.97 0.44 -4.91
CA GLN A 76 17.28 1.59 -4.35
C GLN A 76 15.99 1.17 -3.61
N PHE A 77 15.82 1.72 -2.41
CA PHE A 77 14.61 1.65 -1.61
C PHE A 77 13.83 2.96 -1.70
N ILE A 78 12.51 2.86 -1.88
CA ILE A 78 11.60 4.01 -1.78
C ILE A 78 10.31 3.60 -1.03
N LEU A 79 9.62 4.59 -0.48
CA LEU A 79 8.23 4.44 -0.09
C LEU A 79 7.32 5.00 -1.17
N GLY A 80 6.22 4.31 -1.42
CA GLY A 80 5.10 4.78 -2.23
C GLY A 80 3.78 4.55 -1.50
N HIS A 81 2.68 4.78 -2.18
CA HIS A 81 1.36 4.40 -1.68
C HIS A 81 0.48 3.86 -2.81
N THR A 82 -0.59 3.15 -2.46
CA THR A 82 -1.64 2.81 -3.41
C THR A 82 -2.43 4.06 -3.80
N LYS A 83 -2.84 4.14 -5.06
CA LYS A 83 -3.79 5.14 -5.56
C LYS A 83 -5.17 4.91 -4.94
N GLU A 84 -5.54 3.65 -4.79
CA GLU A 84 -6.78 3.23 -4.15
C GLU A 84 -6.71 3.43 -2.65
N ARG A 85 -7.74 4.08 -2.11
CA ARG A 85 -8.06 4.12 -0.69
C ARG A 85 -9.12 3.08 -0.38
N ILE A 86 -8.89 2.30 0.65
CA ILE A 86 -9.72 1.15 1.01
C ILE A 86 -10.31 1.38 2.39
N THR A 87 -11.61 1.12 2.53
CA THR A 87 -12.29 1.02 3.81
C THR A 87 -13.00 -0.32 3.90
N THR A 88 -12.97 -0.96 5.04
CA THR A 88 -13.61 -2.26 5.27
C THR A 88 -14.51 -2.24 6.51
N ASP A 89 -15.38 -3.22 6.67
CA ASP A 89 -16.02 -3.47 7.97
C ASP A 89 -14.99 -3.99 8.98
N LYS A 90 -15.29 -3.82 10.27
CA LYS A 90 -14.43 -4.26 11.39
C LYS A 90 -14.12 -5.76 11.45
N ASN A 91 -14.82 -6.60 10.70
CA ASN A 91 -14.55 -8.04 10.62
C ASN A 91 -13.90 -8.47 9.29
N ILE A 92 -13.40 -7.51 8.50
CA ILE A 92 -12.73 -7.77 7.23
C ILE A 92 -11.30 -7.23 7.33
N LEU A 93 -10.33 -8.14 7.29
CA LEU A 93 -8.91 -7.85 7.15
C LEU A 93 -8.59 -7.54 5.69
N CYS A 94 -7.75 -6.54 5.45
CA CYS A 94 -7.20 -6.22 4.13
C CYS A 94 -5.68 -6.42 4.16
N GLU A 95 -5.14 -7.17 3.19
CA GLU A 95 -3.71 -7.39 3.03
C GLU A 95 -3.23 -6.90 1.67
N LEU A 96 -2.13 -6.17 1.63
CA LEU A 96 -1.37 -5.83 0.43
C LEU A 96 -0.41 -6.97 0.06
N ASP A 97 -0.44 -7.38 -1.19
CA ASP A 97 0.42 -8.41 -1.76
C ASP A 97 1.10 -7.91 -3.04
N GLY A 98 2.24 -8.52 -3.35
CA GLY A 98 2.94 -8.29 -4.60
C GLY A 98 2.22 -8.90 -5.80
N ARG A 99 2.51 -8.38 -6.99
CA ARG A 99 2.16 -9.05 -8.25
C ARG A 99 3.28 -9.97 -8.65
N SER A 100 2.99 -11.23 -8.95
CA SER A 100 4.02 -12.17 -9.44
C SER A 100 4.79 -11.63 -10.67
N SER A 101 4.11 -10.88 -11.55
CA SER A 101 4.77 -10.22 -12.69
C SER A 101 5.81 -9.17 -12.29
N ILE A 102 5.59 -8.45 -11.19
CA ILE A 102 6.51 -7.42 -10.67
C ILE A 102 7.62 -8.09 -9.85
N ALA A 103 7.27 -9.08 -9.03
CA ALA A 103 8.24 -9.87 -8.27
C ALA A 103 9.29 -10.54 -9.17
N ARG A 104 8.87 -11.07 -10.35
CA ARG A 104 9.78 -11.66 -11.34
C ARG A 104 10.69 -10.65 -12.05
N LEU A 105 10.44 -9.35 -11.89
CA LEU A 105 11.35 -8.28 -12.30
C LEU A 105 12.34 -7.90 -11.18
N GLY A 106 12.32 -8.61 -10.04
CA GLY A 106 13.16 -8.30 -8.88
C GLY A 106 12.65 -7.10 -8.09
N LEU A 107 11.36 -6.76 -8.17
CA LEU A 107 10.76 -5.67 -7.41
C LEU A 107 9.91 -6.22 -6.25
N SER A 108 10.21 -5.79 -5.03
CA SER A 108 9.29 -5.95 -3.89
C SER A 108 8.41 -4.70 -3.76
N VAL A 109 7.20 -4.86 -3.21
CA VAL A 109 6.27 -3.75 -2.94
C VAL A 109 5.88 -3.65 -1.47
N HIS A 110 6.30 -4.63 -0.68
CA HIS A 110 6.34 -4.60 0.77
C HIS A 110 7.60 -5.37 1.22
N VAL A 111 8.13 -5.10 2.41
CA VAL A 111 9.30 -5.85 2.94
C VAL A 111 8.85 -6.98 3.86
N SER A 112 8.02 -6.69 4.84
CA SER A 112 7.56 -7.69 5.84
C SER A 112 6.16 -7.41 6.41
N ALA A 113 5.63 -6.21 6.23
CA ALA A 113 4.31 -5.82 6.70
C ALA A 113 3.33 -5.77 5.52
N LYS A 114 2.42 -6.74 5.46
CA LYS A 114 1.38 -6.81 4.43
C LYS A 114 -0.01 -6.38 4.89
N ILE A 115 -0.25 -6.31 6.20
CA ILE A 115 -1.57 -5.96 6.74
C ILE A 115 -1.78 -4.46 6.59
N LEU A 116 -2.87 -4.08 5.91
CA LEU A 116 -3.33 -2.69 5.88
C LEU A 116 -4.19 -2.44 7.12
N ASP A 117 -3.54 -2.09 8.22
CA ASP A 117 -4.25 -1.77 9.47
C ASP A 117 -5.07 -0.48 9.34
N GLY A 118 -6.16 -0.37 10.08
CA GLY A 118 -7.01 0.82 10.09
C GLY A 118 -7.92 1.00 8.88
N THR A 119 -8.00 0.04 7.94
CA THR A 119 -9.02 0.09 6.86
C THR A 119 -10.44 0.16 7.41
N PHE A 120 -10.69 -0.36 8.62
CA PHE A 120 -12.00 -0.28 9.28
C PHE A 120 -12.33 1.09 9.90
N GLU A 121 -11.41 2.05 9.80
CA GLU A 121 -11.53 3.37 10.43
C GLU A 121 -11.54 4.52 9.40
N GLY A 122 -11.40 4.22 8.10
CA GLY A 122 -11.55 5.22 7.05
C GLY A 122 -10.78 4.91 5.78
N ASN A 123 -10.75 5.89 4.86
CA ASN A 123 -10.23 5.81 3.49
C ASN A 123 -8.70 5.59 3.46
N HIS A 124 -8.21 4.40 3.74
CA HIS A 124 -6.77 4.14 3.93
C HIS A 124 -6.04 3.83 2.62
N SER A 125 -4.98 4.58 2.31
CA SER A 125 -4.05 4.23 1.22
C SER A 125 -2.98 3.29 1.79
N GLY A 126 -2.73 2.15 1.14
CA GLY A 126 -1.67 1.24 1.57
C GLY A 126 -0.30 1.82 1.24
N VAL A 127 0.58 1.92 2.24
CA VAL A 127 2.00 2.27 2.01
C VAL A 127 2.68 1.09 1.32
N LEU A 128 3.56 1.42 0.36
CA LEU A 128 4.33 0.47 -0.42
C LEU A 128 5.81 0.62 -0.05
N GLU A 129 6.48 -0.45 0.33
CA GLU A 129 7.93 -0.47 0.49
C GLU A 129 8.56 -1.06 -0.77
N ILE A 130 8.87 -0.19 -1.74
CA ILE A 130 9.34 -0.62 -3.05
C ILE A 130 10.87 -0.70 -3.04
N TYR A 131 11.39 -1.88 -3.38
CA TYR A 131 12.84 -2.11 -3.50
C TYR A 131 13.18 -2.81 -4.80
N ASN A 132 14.28 -2.37 -5.41
CA ASN A 132 14.83 -2.98 -6.62
C ASN A 132 15.99 -3.92 -6.30
N HIS A 133 15.70 -5.22 -6.29
CA HIS A 133 16.69 -6.30 -6.11
C HIS A 133 17.42 -6.65 -7.41
N SER A 134 17.00 -6.11 -8.55
CA SER A 134 17.59 -6.42 -9.85
C SER A 134 18.74 -5.48 -10.23
N ASN A 135 19.37 -5.76 -11.37
CA ASN A 135 20.38 -4.91 -12.00
C ASN A 135 19.81 -3.98 -13.09
N VAL A 136 18.48 -3.83 -13.19
CA VAL A 136 17.79 -3.00 -14.19
C VAL A 136 17.19 -1.75 -13.53
N THR A 137 17.30 -0.58 -14.17
CA THR A 137 16.58 0.63 -13.74
C THR A 137 15.14 0.61 -14.27
N TYR A 138 14.16 0.83 -13.39
CA TYR A 138 12.75 0.88 -13.77
C TYR A 138 12.18 2.29 -13.74
N LEU A 139 11.31 2.60 -14.69
CA LEU A 139 10.52 3.84 -14.69
C LEU A 139 9.20 3.63 -13.98
N LEU A 140 9.06 4.22 -12.79
CA LEU A 140 7.81 4.25 -12.05
C LEU A 140 6.98 5.46 -12.48
N LYS A 141 5.72 5.22 -12.88
CA LYS A 141 4.76 6.26 -13.23
C LYS A 141 3.52 6.12 -12.35
N ALA A 142 2.93 7.24 -11.96
CA ALA A 142 1.67 7.23 -11.23
C ALA A 142 0.60 6.47 -12.05
N GLY A 143 -0.20 5.66 -11.38
CA GLY A 143 -1.29 4.90 -11.99
C GLY A 143 -0.88 3.58 -12.66
N ILE A 144 0.40 3.19 -12.69
CA ILE A 144 0.75 1.82 -13.12
C ILE A 144 0.23 0.82 -12.08
N PRO A 145 -0.20 -0.37 -12.48
CA PRO A 145 -0.57 -1.37 -11.50
C PRO A 145 0.67 -1.92 -10.80
N ILE A 146 0.66 -1.96 -9.47
CA ILE A 146 1.87 -2.22 -8.67
C ILE A 146 1.71 -3.41 -7.73
N GLY A 147 0.52 -3.59 -7.17
CA GLY A 147 0.23 -4.64 -6.19
C GLY A 147 -1.16 -5.23 -6.38
N CYS A 148 -1.53 -6.08 -5.44
CA CYS A 148 -2.89 -6.56 -5.25
C CYS A 148 -3.26 -6.42 -3.78
N VAL A 149 -4.53 -6.21 -3.48
CA VAL A 149 -5.05 -6.37 -2.12
C VAL A 149 -5.94 -7.60 -2.06
N THR A 150 -5.89 -8.32 -0.95
CA THR A 150 -6.78 -9.45 -0.66
C THR A 150 -7.56 -9.17 0.61
N PHE A 151 -8.73 -9.78 0.72
CA PHE A 151 -9.61 -9.59 1.87
C PHE A 151 -9.87 -10.91 2.58
N GLU A 152 -9.95 -10.88 3.90
CA GLU A 152 -10.27 -12.02 4.74
C GLU A 152 -11.33 -11.71 5.78
N LEU A 153 -12.21 -12.67 6.02
CA LEU A 153 -13.10 -12.62 7.18
C LEU A 153 -12.33 -13.00 8.44
N LEU A 154 -12.46 -12.15 9.45
CA LEU A 154 -12.04 -12.42 10.83
C LEU A 154 -13.12 -13.23 11.56
N LEU A 155 -12.70 -13.95 12.61
CA LEU A 155 -13.61 -14.71 13.47
C LEU A 155 -14.62 -13.80 14.19
N ASP A 156 -14.21 -12.57 14.52
CA ASP A 156 -15.06 -11.55 15.12
C ASP A 156 -14.58 -10.14 14.69
N LYS A 157 -15.36 -9.11 15.03
CA LYS A 157 -15.03 -7.71 14.80
C LYS A 157 -13.82 -7.29 15.63
N VAL A 158 -12.94 -6.50 15.03
CA VAL A 158 -11.87 -5.80 15.75
C VAL A 158 -12.49 -4.84 16.77
N SER A 159 -12.10 -5.00 18.04
CA SER A 159 -12.50 -4.12 19.15
C SER A 159 -11.55 -2.94 19.35
N GLY A 160 -10.28 -3.12 19.01
CA GLY A 160 -9.24 -2.10 19.09
C GLY A 160 -9.41 -0.98 18.06
N LYS A 161 -8.66 0.10 18.28
CA LYS A 161 -8.43 1.14 17.26
C LYS A 161 -7.07 0.91 16.60
N SER A 162 -6.92 1.33 15.34
CA SER A 162 -5.59 1.37 14.76
C SER A 162 -4.72 2.39 15.52
N LYS A 163 -3.43 2.06 15.65
CA LYS A 163 -2.43 2.98 16.20
C LYS A 163 -1.93 4.00 15.17
N ILE A 164 -2.47 3.95 13.94
CA ILE A 164 -2.09 4.87 12.86
C ILE A 164 -2.65 6.26 13.16
N ASN A 165 -1.81 7.29 13.10
CA ASN A 165 -2.24 8.66 13.29
C ASN A 165 -3.05 9.14 12.07
N TYR A 166 -4.36 9.38 12.28
CA TYR A 166 -5.37 9.67 11.26
C TYR A 166 -5.13 10.91 10.39
N LYS A 167 -4.20 11.80 10.75
CA LYS A 167 -3.81 12.94 9.89
C LYS A 167 -3.06 12.52 8.61
N ILE A 168 -2.76 11.23 8.48
CA ILE A 168 -1.96 10.61 7.41
C ILE A 168 -2.80 9.91 6.35
N ILE A 169 -4.10 9.74 6.58
CA ILE A 169 -5.01 8.95 5.72
C ILE A 169 -4.99 9.38 4.24
N ASN A 170 -4.58 10.62 3.95
CA ASN A 170 -4.52 11.18 2.60
C ASN A 170 -3.10 11.54 2.11
N LYS A 171 -2.03 11.22 2.84
CA LYS A 171 -0.66 11.60 2.47
C LYS A 171 0.31 10.46 2.75
N LEU A 172 1.23 10.21 1.83
CA LEU A 172 2.33 9.30 2.10
C LEU A 172 3.23 9.93 3.17
N VAL A 173 3.45 9.18 4.25
CA VAL A 173 4.39 9.50 5.33
C VAL A 173 5.29 8.29 5.60
N SER A 174 6.43 8.54 6.22
CA SER A 174 7.37 7.48 6.60
C SER A 174 6.95 6.86 7.94
N ALA A 175 7.82 6.06 8.56
CA ALA A 175 7.58 5.33 9.80
C ALA A 175 7.08 6.19 10.98
N GLU A 176 7.26 7.52 10.95
CA GLU A 176 6.70 8.43 11.95
C GLU A 176 5.18 8.41 12.06
N GLY A 177 4.48 7.94 11.01
CA GLY A 177 3.02 7.91 10.98
C GLY A 177 2.35 6.79 11.76
N TYR A 178 3.13 5.82 12.24
CA TYR A 178 2.65 4.56 12.82
C TYR A 178 2.87 4.47 14.34
N LYS A 179 3.16 5.59 15.02
CA LYS A 179 3.27 5.70 16.49
C LYS A 179 2.03 6.35 17.12
#